data_AF-A0A920LRJ1-F1
#
_entry.id   AF-A0A920LRJ1-F1
#
_cell.length_a   1.000
_cell.length_b   1.000
_cell.length_c   1.000
_cell.angle_alpha   90.00
_cell.angle_beta   90.00
_cell.angle_gamma   90.00
#
_symmetry.space_group_name_H-M   'P 1'
#
loop_
_entity.id
_entity.type
_entity.pdbx_description
1 polymer ?
#
loop_
_entity_poly.entity_id
_entity_poly.type
_entity_poly.pdbx_seq_one_letter_code
_entity_poly.pdbx_strand_id
1 'polypeptide(L)'
;MHNYSFYIFIVLHISAPNMAHAFDYFEQYGNSELKVTGFIEDPSYSGQNNIFMTQQIEPSFFIEQGSMETLVKPRLRVGNNGAGRVDLSEAHISFRHQNYDVRIGSITEFWGKTESYNPSDIVNSYDYTSGLASSEKLGAPAFKLSSEIYGGYASFYLFPLFVENAYPGVSSRQRLQTLVSNDVASFANNASRNDNSFAFRYEGYYEDLDYGVSYFDGISREPFFIPARYTPLARICSNPSDSS
;
A
#
# COMPACT_ATOMS: atom_id res chain seq x y z
N MET A 1 26.80 -0.21 -6.04
CA MET A 1 26.12 0.97 -6.59
C MET A 1 26.09 2.02 -5.50
N HIS A 2 26.80 3.13 -5.69
CA HIS A 2 26.76 4.25 -4.75
C HIS A 2 25.72 5.24 -5.25
N ASN A 3 24.57 5.29 -4.59
CA ASN A 3 23.48 6.21 -4.94
C ASN A 3 23.54 7.41 -3.99
N TYR A 4 23.44 8.62 -4.53
CA TYR A 4 23.20 9.81 -3.72
C TYR A 4 21.72 10.14 -3.77
N SER A 5 21.03 10.02 -2.62
CA SER A 5 19.64 10.41 -2.47
C SER A 5 19.56 11.57 -1.49
N PHE A 6 18.98 12.68 -1.93
CA PHE A 6 18.70 13.83 -1.07
C PHE A 6 17.21 13.81 -0.72
N TYR A 7 16.91 13.77 0.58
CA TYR A 7 15.54 13.77 1.09
C TYR A 7 15.26 15.12 1.74
N ILE A 8 14.25 15.83 1.25
CA ILE A 8 13.73 17.05 1.90
C ILE A 8 12.36 16.70 2.44
N PHE A 9 12.24 16.63 3.77
CA PHE A 9 10.97 16.47 4.47
C PHE A 9 10.44 17.86 4.86
N ILE A 10 9.30 18.24 4.31
CA ILE A 10 8.57 19.43 4.75
C ILE A 10 7.29 18.96 5.42
N VAL A 11 7.21 19.18 6.74
CA VAL A 11 5.99 18.95 7.53
C VAL A 11 5.27 20.29 7.63
N LEU A 12 4.08 20.39 7.03
CA LEU A 12 3.23 21.58 7.08
C LEU A 12 2.02 21.27 7.97
N HIS A 13 1.95 21.94 9.13
CA HIS A 13 0.76 21.93 9.98
C HIS A 13 -0.19 23.01 9.48
N ILE A 14 -1.35 22.62 8.96
CA ILE A 14 -2.42 23.54 8.58
C ILE A 14 -3.59 23.28 9.51
N SER A 15 -3.69 24.04 10.59
CA SER A 15 -4.84 23.99 11.50
C SER A 15 -6.01 24.75 10.90
N ALA A 16 -7.13 24.07 10.63
CA ALA A 16 -8.40 24.73 10.34
C ALA A 16 -9.08 25.18 11.64
N PRO A 17 -9.81 26.31 11.67
CA PRO A 17 -10.60 26.69 12.83
C PRO A 17 -11.71 25.66 13.09
N ASN A 18 -11.94 25.35 14.37
CA ASN A 18 -13.03 24.48 14.81
C ASN A 18 -14.37 25.01 14.26
N MET A 19 -15.00 24.24 13.37
CA MET A 19 -16.39 24.49 13.01
C MET A 19 -17.24 24.19 14.23
N ALA A 20 -17.62 25.24 14.96
CA ALA A 20 -18.50 25.13 16.11
C ALA A 20 -19.76 24.36 15.70
N HIS A 21 -19.97 23.19 16.33
CA HIS A 21 -21.16 22.32 16.30
C HIS A 21 -21.21 21.05 15.42
N ALA A 22 -20.12 20.57 14.79
CA ALA A 22 -20.19 19.30 14.04
C ALA A 22 -19.39 18.12 14.63
N PHE A 23 -18.21 18.36 15.21
CA PHE A 23 -17.28 17.31 15.67
C PHE A 23 -16.68 17.66 17.04
N ASP A 24 -16.30 16.64 17.80
CA ASP A 24 -15.64 16.84 19.10
C ASP A 24 -14.16 17.22 18.90
N TYR A 25 -13.53 16.62 17.90
CA TYR A 25 -12.17 16.95 17.49
C TYR A 25 -12.02 16.83 15.96
N PHE A 26 -11.21 17.73 15.39
CA PHE A 26 -10.80 17.67 13.99
C PHE A 26 -9.33 18.06 13.91
N GLU A 27 -8.53 17.23 13.26
CA GLU A 27 -7.13 17.49 12.98
C GLU A 27 -6.83 17.29 11.50
N GLN A 28 -6.01 18.19 10.97
CA GLN A 28 -5.44 18.05 9.65
C GLN A 28 -3.93 18.18 9.74
N TYR A 29 -3.25 17.17 9.21
CA TYR A 29 -1.80 17.14 9.09
C TYR A 29 -1.42 16.45 7.78
N GLY A 30 -0.13 16.33 7.49
CA GLY A 30 0.31 15.60 6.31
C GLY A 30 1.74 15.89 5.94
N ASN A 31 2.21 15.13 4.96
CA ASN A 31 3.57 15.22 4.46
C ASN A 31 3.59 15.52 2.97
N SER A 32 4.62 16.24 2.56
CA SER A 32 4.96 16.46 1.16
C SER A 32 6.43 16.13 0.99
N GLU A 33 6.73 15.16 0.12
CA GLU A 33 8.10 14.72 -0.16
C GLU A 33 8.44 15.00 -1.62
N LEU A 34 9.51 15.78 -1.82
CA LEU A 34 10.15 15.92 -3.12
C LEU A 34 11.44 15.08 -3.12
N LYS A 35 11.47 14.07 -3.98
CA LYS A 35 12.62 13.18 -4.17
C LYS A 35 13.25 13.40 -5.53
N VAL A 36 14.55 13.71 -5.55
CA VAL A 36 15.37 13.78 -6.76
C VAL A 36 16.48 12.73 -6.66
N THR A 37 16.57 11.86 -7.64
CA THR A 37 17.57 10.77 -7.69
C THR A 37 18.33 10.81 -9.00
N GLY A 38 19.67 10.87 -8.92
CA GLY A 38 20.56 10.83 -10.08
C GLY A 38 21.44 9.59 -10.07
N PHE A 39 21.61 8.96 -11.23
CA PHE A 39 22.51 7.82 -11.44
C PHE A 39 23.68 8.24 -12.33
N ILE A 40 24.90 7.97 -11.87
CA ILE A 40 26.12 8.27 -12.61
C ILE A 40 26.41 7.15 -13.61
N GLU A 41 26.14 5.90 -13.23
CA GLU A 41 26.37 4.76 -14.11
C GLU A 41 25.32 4.65 -15.22
N ASP A 42 25.76 4.16 -16.37
CA ASP A 42 24.88 3.92 -17.52
C ASP A 42 23.72 2.97 -17.19
N PRO A 43 22.57 3.13 -17.84
CA PRO A 43 21.44 2.22 -17.75
C PRO A 43 21.84 0.75 -17.95
N SER A 44 21.44 -0.11 -17.01
CA SER A 44 21.63 -1.56 -17.17
C SER A 44 20.69 -2.14 -18.24
N TYR A 45 19.59 -1.44 -18.55
CA TYR A 45 18.62 -1.85 -19.55
C TYR A 45 18.10 -0.67 -20.37
N SER A 46 17.68 -0.98 -21.60
CA SER A 46 16.99 -0.02 -22.47
C SER A 46 15.73 0.56 -21.80
N GLY A 47 15.49 1.85 -22.02
CA GLY A 47 14.32 2.58 -21.53
C GLY A 47 14.47 3.17 -20.12
N GLN A 48 15.54 2.88 -19.37
CA GLN A 48 15.76 3.46 -18.05
C GLN A 48 16.31 4.89 -18.13
N ASN A 49 15.82 5.77 -17.26
CA ASN A 49 16.31 7.14 -17.14
C ASN A 49 17.46 7.24 -16.13
N ASN A 50 18.24 8.33 -16.19
CA ASN A 50 19.33 8.60 -15.23
C ASN A 50 18.95 9.60 -14.14
N ILE A 51 17.93 10.41 -14.37
CA ILE A 51 17.47 11.42 -13.41
C ILE A 51 15.98 11.21 -13.18
N PHE A 52 15.61 11.10 -11.91
CA PHE A 52 14.25 10.96 -11.46
C PHE A 52 13.86 12.11 -10.55
N MET A 53 12.64 12.59 -10.74
CA MET A 53 11.99 13.55 -9.87
C MET A 53 10.60 13.02 -9.55
N THR A 54 10.31 12.95 -8.26
CA THR A 54 9.05 12.43 -7.73
C THR A 54 8.55 13.37 -6.64
N GLN A 55 7.28 13.75 -6.74
CA GLN A 55 6.56 14.48 -5.71
C GLN A 55 5.50 13.54 -5.12
N GLN A 56 5.54 13.34 -3.80
CA GLN A 56 4.54 12.61 -3.03
C GLN A 56 3.86 13.57 -2.06
N ILE A 57 2.54 13.45 -1.91
CA ILE A 57 1.72 14.24 -1.00
C ILE A 57 0.75 13.30 -0.29
N GLU A 58 0.73 13.37 1.03
CA GLU A 58 -0.07 12.52 1.92
C GLU A 58 -0.76 13.39 2.97
N PRO A 59 -1.86 14.10 2.63
CA PRO A 59 -2.65 14.78 3.63
C PRO A 59 -3.35 13.74 4.51
N SER A 60 -3.67 14.13 5.73
CA SER A 60 -4.30 13.31 6.74
C SER A 60 -5.39 14.12 7.41
N PHE A 61 -6.59 13.57 7.45
CA PHE A 61 -7.74 14.16 8.12
C PHE A 61 -8.19 13.19 9.20
N PHE A 62 -8.22 13.66 10.44
CA PHE A 62 -8.65 12.89 11.59
C PHE A 62 -9.82 13.61 12.26
N ILE A 63 -10.88 12.87 12.55
CA ILE A 63 -12.13 13.41 13.09
C ILE A 63 -12.58 12.51 14.23
N GLU A 64 -12.91 13.09 15.38
CA GLU A 64 -13.56 12.39 16.49
C GLU A 64 -14.96 12.95 16.72
N GLN A 65 -15.91 12.04 16.92
CA GLN A 65 -17.29 12.35 17.28
C GLN A 65 -17.84 11.28 18.21
N GLY A 66 -17.86 11.57 19.50
CA GLY A 66 -18.25 10.64 20.56
C GLY A 66 -17.32 9.43 20.62
N SER A 67 -17.87 8.25 20.33
CA SER A 67 -17.12 6.98 20.30
C SER A 67 -16.70 6.57 18.89
N MET A 68 -16.88 7.45 17.90
CA MET A 68 -16.52 7.21 16.51
C MET A 68 -15.32 8.09 16.13
N GLU A 69 -14.36 7.48 15.46
CA GLU A 69 -13.20 8.16 14.88
C GLU A 69 -13.21 7.92 13.37
N THR A 70 -12.75 8.89 12.60
CA THR A 70 -12.58 8.77 11.16
C THR A 70 -11.19 9.24 10.78
N LEU A 71 -10.45 8.40 10.06
CA LEU A 71 -9.13 8.72 9.53
C LEU A 71 -9.17 8.60 8.01
N VAL A 72 -8.71 9.63 7.30
CA VAL A 72 -8.59 9.63 5.84
C VAL A 72 -7.22 10.15 5.43
N LYS A 73 -6.41 9.27 4.84
CA LYS A 73 -5.03 9.51 4.42
C LYS A 73 -4.86 9.06 2.96
N PRO A 74 -5.24 9.89 1.97
CA PRO A 74 -4.93 9.59 0.59
C PRO A 74 -3.43 9.79 0.35
N ARG A 75 -2.89 9.06 -0.62
CA ARG A 75 -1.54 9.27 -1.14
C ARG A 75 -1.60 9.60 -2.63
N LEU A 76 -0.99 10.71 -3.00
CA LEU A 76 -0.74 11.09 -4.38
C LEU A 76 0.76 11.10 -4.62
N ARG A 77 1.23 10.37 -5.63
CA ARG A 77 2.61 10.42 -6.11
C ARG A 77 2.63 10.65 -7.60
N VAL A 78 3.41 11.62 -8.04
CA VAL A 78 3.65 11.93 -9.45
C VAL A 78 5.14 12.03 -9.72
N GLY A 79 5.59 11.61 -10.90
CA GLY A 79 7.00 11.64 -11.24
C GLY A 79 7.31 10.93 -12.55
N ASN A 80 8.58 10.89 -12.90
CA ASN A 80 9.08 10.30 -14.16
C ASN A 80 9.65 8.88 -14.00
N ASN A 81 9.51 8.27 -12.82
CA ASN A 81 9.91 6.88 -12.53
C ASN A 81 8.93 5.83 -13.09
N GLY A 82 7.85 6.27 -13.75
CA GLY A 82 7.05 5.43 -14.63
C GLY A 82 5.79 4.83 -14.00
N ALA A 83 5.45 5.18 -12.76
CA ALA A 83 4.15 4.86 -12.19
C ALA A 83 3.75 5.91 -11.15
N GLY A 84 3.01 6.92 -11.63
CA GLY A 84 2.25 7.79 -10.74
C GLY A 84 1.24 6.95 -9.95
N ARG A 85 0.94 7.38 -8.73
CA ARG A 85 0.07 6.66 -7.80
C ARG A 85 -0.97 7.58 -7.22
N VAL A 86 -2.20 7.09 -7.17
CA VAL A 86 -3.26 7.60 -6.30
C VAL A 86 -3.83 6.42 -5.56
N ASP A 87 -3.80 6.46 -4.23
CA ASP A 87 -4.42 5.45 -3.40
C ASP A 87 -4.93 6.02 -2.07
N LEU A 88 -5.67 5.20 -1.34
CA LEU A 88 -6.09 5.45 0.03
C LEU A 88 -5.25 4.54 0.93
N SER A 89 -4.05 5.02 1.30
CA SER A 89 -3.12 4.25 2.13
C SER A 89 -3.76 3.87 3.47
N GLU A 90 -4.60 4.76 4.01
CA GLU A 90 -5.46 4.47 5.16
C GLU A 90 -6.72 5.34 5.07
N ALA A 91 -7.90 4.72 5.12
CA ALA A 91 -9.16 5.44 5.10
C ALA A 91 -10.24 4.61 5.79
N HIS A 92 -10.52 4.88 7.06
CA HIS A 92 -11.43 4.06 7.85
C HIS A 92 -12.25 4.86 8.84
N ILE A 93 -13.35 4.27 9.26
CA ILE A 93 -14.13 4.68 10.42
C ILE A 93 -13.91 3.62 11.50
N SER A 94 -13.58 4.06 12.71
CA SER A 94 -13.51 3.22 13.90
C SER A 94 -14.61 3.57 14.88
N PHE A 95 -15.10 2.55 15.58
CA PHE A 95 -16.05 2.68 16.67
C PHE A 95 -15.55 1.89 17.87
N ARG A 96 -15.45 2.57 19.01
CA ARG A 96 -14.99 1.96 20.26
C ARG A 96 -16.12 1.87 21.28
N HIS A 97 -16.36 0.68 21.81
CA HIS A 97 -17.33 0.49 22.87
C HIS A 97 -16.85 -0.54 23.87
N GLN A 98 -16.72 -0.13 25.13
CA GLN A 98 -16.16 -0.94 26.21
C GLN A 98 -14.78 -1.50 25.82
N ASN A 99 -14.66 -2.82 25.70
CA ASN A 99 -13.45 -3.53 25.32
C ASN A 99 -13.41 -3.90 23.82
N TYR A 100 -14.33 -3.40 23.00
CA TYR A 100 -14.36 -3.68 21.55
C TYR A 100 -13.95 -2.45 20.73
N ASP A 101 -13.12 -2.68 19.72
CA ASP A 101 -12.75 -1.72 18.68
C ASP A 101 -13.12 -2.32 17.32
N VAL A 102 -14.01 -1.64 16.59
CA VAL A 102 -14.42 -2.02 15.24
C VAL A 102 -13.86 -1.01 14.27
N ARG A 103 -13.25 -1.47 13.18
CA ARG A 103 -12.72 -0.60 12.12
C ARG A 103 -13.14 -1.10 10.74
N ILE A 104 -13.62 -0.19 9.90
CA ILE A 104 -14.11 -0.51 8.55
C ILE A 104 -13.54 0.50 7.56
N GLY A 105 -12.92 0.02 6.48
CA GLY A 105 -12.41 0.87 5.40
C GLY A 105 -11.17 0.30 4.74
N SER A 106 -10.32 1.18 4.20
CA SER A 106 -8.97 0.85 3.74
C SER A 106 -8.02 0.84 4.95
N ILE A 107 -7.58 -0.34 5.36
CA ILE A 107 -6.76 -0.56 6.57
C ILE A 107 -5.35 -0.97 6.15
N THR A 108 -4.34 -0.35 6.78
CA THR A 108 -2.95 -0.79 6.75
C THR A 108 -2.57 -1.29 8.14
N GLU A 109 -2.18 -2.56 8.25
CA GLU A 109 -1.77 -3.21 9.49
C GLU A 109 -0.27 -3.46 9.49
N PHE A 110 0.35 -3.47 10.67
CA PHE A 110 1.73 -3.88 10.87
C PHE A 110 1.78 -5.01 11.88
N TRP A 111 2.07 -6.22 11.41
CA TRP A 111 2.11 -7.41 12.25
C TRP A 111 3.56 -7.71 12.64
N GLY A 112 4.12 -7.00 13.63
CA GLY A 112 5.40 -7.35 14.27
C GLY A 112 6.17 -6.15 14.82
N LYS A 113 7.34 -6.43 15.42
CA LYS A 113 8.26 -5.39 15.90
C LYS A 113 8.89 -4.66 14.71
N THR A 114 9.35 -3.43 14.93
CA THR A 114 10.05 -2.59 13.94
C THR A 114 11.39 -3.21 13.50
N GLU A 115 11.34 -4.33 12.80
CA GLU A 115 12.48 -5.00 12.17
C GLU A 115 12.49 -4.69 10.67
N SER A 116 13.68 -4.63 10.04
CA SER A 116 13.82 -4.29 8.61
C SER A 116 13.19 -5.33 7.66
N TYR A 117 12.88 -6.54 8.15
CA TYR A 117 12.19 -7.59 7.42
C TYR A 117 11.26 -8.34 8.37
N ASN A 118 9.98 -8.41 8.04
CA ASN A 118 8.97 -9.03 8.89
C ASN A 118 8.14 -10.03 8.08
N PRO A 119 8.51 -11.32 8.09
CA PRO A 119 7.81 -12.35 7.32
C PRO A 119 6.39 -12.64 7.84
N SER A 120 6.03 -12.15 9.03
CA SER A 120 4.67 -12.27 9.56
C SER A 120 3.73 -11.18 9.06
N ASP A 121 4.26 -10.16 8.37
CA ASP A 121 3.49 -9.03 7.85
C ASP A 121 2.90 -9.33 6.46
N ILE A 122 1.89 -10.20 6.47
CA ILE A 122 1.32 -10.81 5.25
C ILE A 122 -0.01 -10.19 4.83
N VAL A 123 -0.54 -9.21 5.56
CA VAL A 123 -1.92 -8.76 5.38
C VAL A 123 -2.05 -7.76 4.23
N ASN A 124 -1.12 -6.81 4.16
CA ASN A 124 -1.12 -5.74 3.17
C ASN A 124 -0.20 -6.04 2.00
N SER A 125 -0.64 -5.65 0.81
CA SER A 125 0.18 -5.64 -0.40
C SER A 125 1.09 -4.42 -0.42
N TYR A 126 2.06 -4.43 -1.32
CA TYR A 126 3.10 -3.41 -1.39
C TYR A 126 3.11 -2.69 -2.74
N ASP A 127 3.33 -1.39 -2.67
CA ASP A 127 3.68 -0.56 -3.80
C ASP A 127 5.20 -0.47 -3.92
N TYR A 128 5.75 -1.15 -4.91
CA TYR A 128 7.16 -1.11 -5.26
C TYR A 128 7.46 -0.11 -6.38
N THR A 129 6.51 0.70 -6.85
CA THR A 129 6.70 1.52 -8.06
C THR A 129 7.82 2.55 -7.94
N SER A 130 8.12 3.00 -6.71
CA SER A 130 9.28 3.83 -6.36
C SER A 130 10.62 3.08 -6.38
N GLY A 131 10.59 1.74 -6.32
CA GLY A 131 11.72 0.83 -6.30
C GLY A 131 11.52 -0.33 -5.31
N LEU A 132 12.13 -1.49 -5.59
CA LEU A 132 11.98 -2.69 -4.74
C LEU A 132 12.50 -2.51 -3.31
N ALA A 133 13.48 -1.63 -3.11
CA ALA A 133 14.06 -1.30 -1.81
C ALA A 133 13.37 -0.11 -1.11
N SER A 134 12.32 0.46 -1.72
CA SER A 134 11.59 1.62 -1.20
C SER A 134 10.09 1.37 -1.27
N SER A 135 9.69 0.13 -0.94
CA SER A 135 8.30 -0.29 -0.96
C SER A 135 7.48 0.38 0.12
N GLU A 136 6.25 0.74 -0.20
CA GLU A 136 5.27 1.24 0.76
C GLU A 136 4.08 0.31 0.82
N LYS A 137 3.42 0.20 1.98
CA LYS A 137 2.20 -0.60 2.06
C LYS A 137 1.04 0.04 1.31
N LEU A 138 0.15 -0.82 0.84
CA LEU A 138 -1.14 -0.48 0.27
C LEU A 138 -2.23 -0.78 1.29
N GLY A 139 -3.14 0.18 1.47
CA GLY A 139 -4.35 -0.05 2.25
C GLY A 139 -5.22 -1.13 1.61
N ALA A 140 -5.76 -2.01 2.45
CA ALA A 140 -6.63 -3.10 2.04
C ALA A 140 -8.05 -2.82 2.52
N PRO A 141 -9.08 -2.92 1.65
CA PRO A 141 -10.47 -2.92 2.09
C PRO A 141 -10.67 -4.03 3.11
N ALA A 142 -11.13 -3.67 4.31
CA ALA A 142 -11.21 -4.59 5.42
C ALA A 142 -12.27 -4.20 6.45
N PHE A 143 -12.80 -5.22 7.11
CA PHE A 143 -13.47 -5.13 8.40
C PHE A 143 -12.54 -5.72 9.46
N LYS A 144 -12.29 -4.99 10.54
CA LYS A 144 -11.50 -5.43 11.70
C LYS A 144 -12.37 -5.33 12.95
N LEU A 145 -12.38 -6.39 13.74
CA LEU A 145 -12.94 -6.41 15.09
C LEU A 145 -11.83 -6.80 16.05
N SER A 146 -11.62 -5.99 17.07
CA SER A 146 -10.58 -6.24 18.06
C SER A 146 -11.13 -6.13 19.47
N SER A 147 -10.58 -6.90 20.40
CA SER A 147 -10.96 -6.83 21.79
C SER A 147 -9.85 -7.29 22.72
N GLU A 148 -9.80 -6.70 23.91
CA GLU A 148 -8.96 -7.21 24.99
C GLU A 148 -9.63 -8.44 25.63
N ILE A 149 -8.94 -9.58 25.59
CA ILE A 149 -9.41 -10.87 26.09
C ILE A 149 -8.27 -11.58 26.83
N TYR A 150 -8.53 -11.99 28.08
CA TYR A 150 -7.59 -12.70 28.95
C TYR A 150 -6.21 -12.03 29.10
N GLY A 151 -6.17 -10.68 29.15
CA GLY A 151 -4.92 -9.92 29.28
C GLY A 151 -4.10 -9.81 27.99
N GLY A 152 -4.65 -10.23 26.85
CA GLY A 152 -4.09 -10.00 25.53
C GLY A 152 -5.10 -9.32 24.60
N TYR A 153 -4.70 -9.06 23.37
CA TYR A 153 -5.49 -8.41 22.35
C TYR A 153 -5.80 -9.38 21.21
N ALA A 154 -7.08 -9.67 21.01
CA ALA A 154 -7.57 -10.50 19.92
C ALA A 154 -8.08 -9.61 18.79
N SER A 155 -7.67 -9.89 17.55
CA SER A 155 -8.10 -9.17 16.35
C SER A 155 -8.56 -10.16 15.28
N PHE A 156 -9.74 -9.92 14.72
CA PHE A 156 -10.27 -10.64 13.58
C PHE A 156 -10.39 -9.68 12.39
N TYR A 157 -10.08 -10.18 11.19
CA TYR A 157 -10.07 -9.43 9.95
C TYR A 157 -10.84 -10.18 8.87
N LEU A 158 -11.62 -9.43 8.09
CA LEU A 158 -12.23 -9.88 6.83
C LEU A 158 -11.83 -8.90 5.73
N PHE A 159 -11.23 -9.42 4.66
CA PHE A 159 -10.85 -8.67 3.46
C PHE A 159 -11.75 -9.11 2.31
N PRO A 160 -12.73 -8.30 1.88
CA PRO A 160 -13.61 -8.67 0.77
C PRO A 160 -12.94 -8.62 -0.60
N LEU A 161 -11.77 -8.00 -0.71
CA LEU A 161 -11.08 -7.76 -1.96
C LEU A 161 -9.57 -7.90 -1.76
N PHE A 162 -8.92 -8.58 -2.71
CA PHE A 162 -7.48 -8.62 -2.82
C PHE A 162 -6.95 -7.36 -3.50
N VAL A 163 -5.91 -6.77 -2.90
CA VAL A 163 -5.14 -5.68 -3.50
C VAL A 163 -3.86 -6.29 -4.03
N GLU A 164 -3.51 -6.04 -5.29
CA GLU A 164 -2.27 -6.55 -5.88
C GLU A 164 -1.07 -5.66 -5.52
N ASN A 165 0.12 -6.24 -5.53
CA ASN A 165 1.35 -5.47 -5.49
C ASN A 165 1.49 -4.63 -6.76
N ALA A 166 2.05 -3.42 -6.64
CA ALA A 166 2.39 -2.58 -7.78
C ALA A 166 3.91 -2.59 -8.01
N TYR A 167 4.35 -2.63 -9.27
CA TYR A 167 5.74 -2.80 -9.65
C TYR A 167 6.30 -1.62 -10.45
N PRO A 168 7.62 -1.37 -10.37
CA PRO A 168 8.30 -0.34 -11.16
C PRO A 168 8.00 -0.42 -12.66
N GLY A 169 7.79 0.75 -13.27
CA GLY A 169 7.66 0.89 -14.73
C GLY A 169 8.99 0.71 -15.47
N VAL A 170 8.91 0.72 -16.80
CA VAL A 170 10.07 0.51 -17.71
C VAL A 170 11.19 1.53 -17.48
N SER A 171 10.84 2.78 -17.16
CA SER A 171 11.79 3.86 -16.96
C SER A 171 12.57 3.78 -15.65
N SER A 172 12.11 2.99 -14.67
CA SER A 172 12.73 2.92 -13.36
C SER A 172 14.10 2.23 -13.38
N ARG A 173 15.06 2.80 -12.65
CA ARG A 173 16.37 2.17 -12.39
C ARG A 173 16.32 1.08 -11.33
N GLN A 174 15.31 1.10 -10.46
CA GLN A 174 15.14 0.17 -9.34
C GLN A 174 14.12 -0.94 -9.66
N ARG A 175 14.02 -1.32 -10.94
CA ARG A 175 13.14 -2.39 -11.42
C ARG A 175 13.85 -3.74 -11.45
N LEU A 176 13.06 -4.81 -11.46
CA LEU A 176 13.54 -6.16 -11.79
C LEU A 176 14.10 -6.20 -13.22
N GLN A 177 15.04 -7.11 -13.48
CA GLN A 177 15.54 -7.36 -14.83
C GLN A 177 14.40 -7.65 -15.80
N THR A 178 13.49 -8.53 -15.40
CA THR A 178 12.26 -8.84 -16.10
C THR A 178 11.20 -7.80 -15.74
N LEU A 179 10.58 -7.21 -16.76
CA LEU A 179 9.44 -6.32 -16.55
C LEU A 179 8.24 -7.11 -16.05
N VAL A 180 7.62 -6.61 -14.98
CA VAL A 180 6.37 -7.15 -14.45
C VAL A 180 5.23 -6.25 -14.94
N SER A 181 4.21 -6.85 -15.55
CA SER A 181 3.01 -6.11 -15.93
C SER A 181 2.17 -5.85 -14.68
N ASN A 182 1.74 -4.60 -14.50
CA ASN A 182 0.74 -4.23 -13.49
C ASN A 182 -0.70 -4.43 -13.99
N ASP A 183 -0.87 -4.78 -15.26
CA ASP A 183 -2.19 -4.91 -15.91
C ASP A 183 -2.70 -6.36 -15.93
N VAL A 184 -1.81 -7.32 -15.64
CA VAL A 184 -2.10 -8.75 -15.73
C VAL A 184 -1.63 -9.44 -14.46
N ALA A 185 -2.59 -9.99 -13.71
CA ALA A 185 -2.35 -10.87 -12.58
C ALA A 185 -3.16 -12.16 -12.75
N SER A 186 -2.60 -13.27 -12.29
CA SER A 186 -3.28 -14.56 -12.22
C SER A 186 -3.23 -15.08 -10.80
N PHE A 187 -4.34 -15.65 -10.33
CA PHE A 187 -4.44 -16.19 -8.98
C PHE A 187 -4.38 -17.72 -9.00
N ALA A 188 -3.76 -18.31 -7.98
CA ALA A 188 -3.66 -19.76 -7.85
C ALA A 188 -5.03 -20.37 -7.49
N ASN A 189 -5.19 -21.68 -7.72
CA ASN A 189 -6.34 -22.48 -7.27
C ASN A 189 -7.72 -21.93 -7.70
N ASN A 190 -7.82 -21.34 -8.89
CA ASN A 190 -9.03 -20.67 -9.39
C ASN A 190 -9.53 -19.52 -8.50
N ALA A 191 -8.67 -18.97 -7.64
CA ALA A 191 -9.03 -17.81 -6.85
C ALA A 191 -9.27 -16.58 -7.75
N SER A 192 -9.93 -15.58 -7.18
CA SER A 192 -10.26 -14.32 -7.82
C SER A 192 -9.92 -13.16 -6.90
N ARG A 193 -9.70 -11.97 -7.49
CA ARG A 193 -9.53 -10.72 -6.74
C ARG A 193 -10.65 -10.48 -5.72
N ASN A 194 -11.86 -10.98 -6.01
CA ASN A 194 -13.04 -10.76 -5.17
C ASN A 194 -13.26 -11.86 -4.12
N ASP A 195 -12.32 -12.80 -3.98
CA ASP A 195 -12.42 -13.81 -2.94
C ASP A 195 -12.08 -13.21 -1.59
N ASN A 196 -12.90 -13.56 -0.60
CA ASN A 196 -12.69 -13.12 0.77
C ASN A 196 -11.40 -13.73 1.33
N SER A 197 -10.61 -12.93 2.04
CA SER A 197 -9.55 -13.41 2.92
C SER A 197 -9.91 -13.14 4.37
N PHE A 198 -9.44 -14.00 5.27
CA PHE A 198 -9.67 -13.90 6.71
C PHE A 198 -8.36 -13.92 7.45
N ALA A 199 -8.32 -13.20 8.56
CA ALA A 199 -7.17 -13.25 9.44
C ALA A 199 -7.59 -13.19 10.91
N PHE A 200 -6.84 -13.87 11.75
CA PHE A 200 -6.98 -13.82 13.20
C PHE A 200 -5.61 -13.61 13.81
N ARG A 201 -5.54 -12.76 14.84
CA ARG A 201 -4.33 -12.53 15.62
C ARG A 201 -4.69 -12.44 17.10
N TYR A 202 -3.94 -13.12 17.94
CA TYR A 202 -3.96 -12.94 19.38
C TYR A 202 -2.54 -12.63 19.84
N GLU A 203 -2.36 -11.49 20.50
CA GLU A 203 -1.06 -11.06 20.99
C GLU A 203 -1.16 -10.49 22.39
N GLY A 204 -0.03 -10.47 23.09
CA GLY A 204 0.04 -9.93 24.43
C GLY A 204 1.45 -10.03 24.95
N TYR A 205 1.59 -9.67 26.22
CA TYR A 205 2.85 -9.78 26.93
C TYR A 205 2.60 -10.36 28.32
N TYR A 206 3.58 -11.10 28.83
CA TYR A 206 3.60 -11.60 30.19
C TYR A 206 4.99 -11.33 30.77
N GLU A 207 5.06 -10.43 31.76
CA GLU A 207 6.33 -9.88 32.25
C GLU A 207 7.18 -9.31 31.10
N ASP A 208 8.34 -9.89 30.83
CA ASP A 208 9.26 -9.49 29.75
C ASP A 208 9.08 -10.33 28.46
N LEU A 209 8.12 -11.26 28.43
CA LEU A 209 7.85 -12.13 27.28
C LEU A 209 6.69 -11.60 26.43
N ASP A 210 6.99 -11.19 25.20
CA ASP A 210 5.97 -10.94 24.18
C ASP A 210 5.56 -12.25 23.49
N TYR A 211 4.26 -12.45 23.27
CA TYR A 211 3.74 -13.59 22.51
C TYR A 211 2.73 -13.13 21.47
N GLY A 212 2.66 -13.88 20.37
CA GLY A 212 1.72 -13.61 19.28
C GLY A 212 1.43 -14.88 18.48
N VAL A 213 0.16 -15.14 18.23
CA VAL A 213 -0.31 -16.21 17.35
C VAL A 213 -1.18 -15.58 16.28
N SER A 214 -0.93 -15.94 15.02
CA SER A 214 -1.70 -15.46 13.89
C SER A 214 -2.09 -16.59 12.96
N TYR A 215 -3.28 -16.47 12.36
CA TYR A 215 -3.80 -17.33 11.33
C TYR A 215 -4.28 -16.46 10.16
N PHE A 216 -4.01 -16.90 8.94
CA PHE A 216 -4.44 -16.23 7.72
C PHE A 216 -4.91 -17.26 6.71
N ASP A 217 -6.07 -16.99 6.10
CA ASP A 217 -6.64 -17.77 5.01
C ASP A 217 -7.04 -16.83 3.88
N GLY A 218 -6.44 -17.00 2.71
CA GLY A 218 -6.66 -16.13 1.57
C GLY A 218 -5.52 -16.14 0.56
N ILE A 219 -5.55 -15.16 -0.34
CA ILE A 219 -4.54 -15.03 -1.41
C ILE A 219 -3.22 -14.52 -0.80
N SER A 220 -2.09 -15.16 -1.07
CA SER A 220 -0.78 -14.69 -0.60
C SER A 220 -0.41 -13.33 -1.21
N ARG A 221 0.23 -12.46 -0.43
CA ARG A 221 0.79 -11.16 -0.87
C ARG A 221 2.22 -11.29 -1.40
N GLU A 222 2.75 -12.51 -1.38
CA GLU A 222 4.03 -12.89 -1.97
C GLU A 222 3.78 -13.55 -3.34
N PRO A 223 3.95 -12.82 -4.45
CA PRO A 223 3.73 -13.36 -5.76
C PRO A 223 4.97 -14.09 -6.26
N PHE A 224 4.75 -14.99 -7.22
CA PHE A 224 5.80 -15.54 -8.06
C PHE A 224 5.58 -15.07 -9.50
N PHE A 225 6.66 -14.83 -10.22
CA PHE A 225 6.61 -14.31 -11.58
C PHE A 225 6.69 -15.45 -12.60
N ILE A 226 5.76 -15.46 -13.54
CA ILE A 226 5.75 -16.40 -14.67
C ILE A 226 6.11 -15.62 -15.93
N PRO A 227 7.01 -16.13 -16.80
CA PRO A 227 7.25 -15.52 -18.10
C PRO A 227 5.95 -15.43 -18.90
N ALA A 228 5.57 -14.21 -19.30
CA ALA A 228 4.45 -14.03 -20.20
C ALA A 228 4.78 -14.70 -21.55
N ARG A 229 3.90 -15.58 -22.04
CA ARG A 229 3.97 -16.03 -23.44
C ARG A 229 3.61 -14.83 -24.31
N TYR A 230 4.60 -14.27 -24.99
CA TYR A 230 4.39 -13.20 -25.94
C TYR A 230 3.50 -13.75 -27.08
N THR A 231 2.21 -13.45 -27.04
CA THR A 231 1.34 -13.59 -28.21
C THR A 231 1.26 -12.20 -28.80
N PRO A 232 1.95 -11.90 -29.92
CA PRO A 232 1.83 -10.58 -30.53
C PRO A 232 0.35 -10.37 -30.82
N LEU A 233 -0.24 -9.32 -30.27
CA LEU A 233 -1.52 -8.83 -30.78
C LEU A 233 -1.27 -8.50 -32.25
N ALA A 234 -1.83 -9.31 -33.15
CA ALA A 234 -1.81 -9.01 -34.57
C ALA A 234 -2.40 -7.61 -34.73
N ARG A 235 -1.54 -6.66 -35.10
CA ARG A 235 -1.96 -5.32 -35.50
C ARG A 235 -2.83 -5.54 -36.74
N ILE A 236 -4.15 -5.51 -36.58
CA ILE A 236 -5.06 -5.38 -37.71
C ILE A 236 -4.91 -3.95 -38.20
N CYS A 237 -3.84 -3.70 -38.96
CA CYS A 237 -3.81 -2.58 -39.88
C CYS A 237 -4.67 -3.00 -41.07
N SER A 238 -5.97 -2.74 -41.01
CA SER A 238 -6.81 -2.72 -42.20
C SER A 238 -6.38 -1.52 -43.03
N ASN A 239 -5.66 -1.76 -44.13
CA ASN A 239 -5.43 -0.77 -45.18
C ASN A 239 -6.74 -0.63 -45.99
N PRO A 240 -7.36 0.55 -46.12
CA PRO A 240 -8.46 0.75 -47.03
C PRO A 240 -7.90 1.29 -48.35
N SER A 241 -7.40 0.40 -49.19
CA SER A 241 -7.18 0.70 -50.61
C SER A 241 -6.97 -0.61 -51.37
N ASP A 242 -8.07 -1.25 -51.76
CA ASP A 242 -8.15 -2.08 -52.97
C ASP A 242 -9.61 -2.50 -53.17
N SER A 243 -10.35 -1.67 -53.90
CA SER A 243 -11.41 -2.14 -54.80
C SER A 243 -11.62 -1.07 -55.86
N SER A 244 -11.08 -1.40 -57.04
CA SER A 244 -11.38 -0.89 -58.38
C SER A 244 -12.83 -0.49 -58.62
#